data_AF-A0A661WIS4-F1
#
_entry.id   AF-A0A661WIS4-F1
#
_cell.length_a   1.000
_cell.length_b   1.000
_cell.length_c   1.000
_cell.angle_alpha   90.00
_cell.angle_beta   90.00
_cell.angle_gamma   90.00
#
_symmetry.space_group_name_H-M   'P 1'
#
loop_
_entity.id
_entity.type
_entity.pdbx_description
1 polymer ?
#
loop_
_entity_poly.entity_id
_entity_poly.type
_entity_poly.pdbx_seq_one_letter_code
_entity_poly.pdbx_strand_id
1 'polypeptide(L)'
;EIKLLYGAPETLLRPEIISLLEQSRVEAIVIDEAHCISEWGHDFRPEYRQLNTLRHRLPQATTLALTATATKRVREDIKKTLQITNANEFIGSFDRPNLNLSVSDKVAGVAQTRDFLNQHKKQAGIIYCNTRDNVDNLTDQLQREGFPVLPYHAGMDSQTRRAHQRRFRYEDNLIIIATVAFGMGINKSNVRFILHYDLPKNVESYYQQIGRAGRDGLSADCLLLFSYSDVRTIRYFISQNAPELRAGAEMRLDALLAFVDALNCRRLPLLDYFGEKYQGGNCKACDNCLDEVQTERAGSKADTVKENLTAPALLFVKTALETKQIFGSAHLIDVLRGSRAKKIIKFGHEKISTYGKGKEYTKEYWNHIAIQFVRLGLLKRTKPHGSLVITDAGQEVLDGKEVFGKVAGTFAKTAAQAKVEYDNALFEKLRVLRGELASQKNVPPYVIFQDRTLVEMASYFPHTEADLRQIYGVGGRKVTEYGKHFLPAIQAYCQENDIKSRPKQKPRARKRLSSKTGRQRSEYVWEQFQAGKSIDQIAEDMGFKPSTILGHLQKSLSDGREIKAEYLKRMSKISAKDGQRVIAAFEEHGDGFLSTIFNALNEEISYDEIKLWKMIMEVESNKK
;
A
#
# COMPACT_ATOMS: atom_id res chain seq x y z
N GLU A 1 -34.56 10.72 10.06
CA GLU A 1 -34.08 10.34 8.72
C GLU A 1 -32.69 9.71 8.85
N ILE A 2 -32.49 8.48 8.39
CA ILE A 2 -31.20 7.78 8.47
C ILE A 2 -30.55 7.85 7.08
N LYS A 3 -29.32 8.38 7.01
CA LYS A 3 -28.57 8.48 5.74
C LYS A 3 -27.66 7.28 5.47
N LEU A 4 -27.17 6.61 6.51
CA LEU A 4 -26.30 5.44 6.42
C LEU A 4 -26.72 4.40 7.47
N LEU A 5 -26.94 3.16 7.03
CA LEU A 5 -27.23 2.02 7.89
C LEU A 5 -26.10 0.98 7.74
N TYR A 6 -25.42 0.68 8.85
CA TYR A 6 -24.41 -0.38 8.90
C TYR A 6 -25.02 -1.64 9.51
N GLY A 7 -24.82 -2.79 8.87
CA GLY A 7 -25.29 -4.08 9.35
C GLY A 7 -24.37 -5.21 8.92
N ALA A 8 -24.22 -6.21 9.80
CA ALA A 8 -23.53 -7.45 9.43
C ALA A 8 -24.42 -8.27 8.47
N PRO A 9 -23.85 -9.09 7.56
CA PRO A 9 -24.63 -9.87 6.60
C PRO A 9 -25.75 -10.69 7.26
N GLU A 10 -25.47 -11.35 8.37
CA GLU A 10 -26.40 -12.19 9.13
C GLU A 10 -27.58 -11.40 9.70
N THR A 11 -27.39 -10.10 9.93
CA THR A 11 -28.45 -9.20 10.42
C THR A 11 -29.28 -8.67 9.26
N LEU A 12 -28.62 -8.25 8.18
CA LEU A 12 -29.30 -7.70 6.99
C LEU A 12 -30.13 -8.74 6.26
N LEU A 13 -29.77 -10.02 6.37
CA LEU A 13 -30.47 -11.13 5.73
C LEU A 13 -31.68 -11.65 6.53
N ARG A 14 -31.97 -11.06 7.69
CA ARG A 14 -33.16 -11.44 8.47
C ARG A 14 -34.44 -10.97 7.77
N PRO A 15 -35.50 -11.79 7.69
CA PRO A 15 -36.73 -11.44 6.98
C PRO A 15 -37.32 -10.09 7.39
N GLU A 16 -37.33 -9.80 8.69
CA GLU A 16 -37.86 -8.55 9.25
C GLU A 16 -37.08 -7.32 8.80
N ILE A 17 -35.75 -7.43 8.65
CA ILE A 17 -34.90 -6.34 8.16
C ILE A 17 -35.05 -6.16 6.66
N ILE A 18 -35.15 -7.26 5.91
CA ILE A 18 -35.40 -7.19 4.46
C ILE A 18 -36.72 -6.49 4.18
N SER A 19 -37.81 -6.85 4.87
CA SER A 19 -39.11 -6.18 4.70
C SER A 19 -39.07 -4.70 5.06
N LEU A 20 -38.32 -4.33 6.10
CA LEU A 20 -38.09 -2.92 6.45
C LEU A 20 -37.35 -2.16 5.33
N LEU A 21 -36.32 -2.79 4.74
CA LEU A 21 -35.55 -2.21 3.64
C LEU A 21 -36.38 -2.08 2.36
N GLU A 22 -37.23 -3.07 2.04
CA GLU A 22 -38.15 -3.04 0.90
C GLU A 22 -39.18 -1.90 1.01
N GLN A 23 -39.62 -1.57 2.24
CA GLN A 23 -40.52 -0.43 2.50
C GLN A 23 -39.80 0.93 2.53
N SER A 24 -38.47 0.92 2.51
CA SER A 24 -37.63 2.12 2.59
C SER A 24 -37.12 2.50 1.20
N ARG A 25 -36.87 3.80 0.98
CA ARG A 25 -36.17 4.27 -0.24
C ARG A 25 -34.67 4.02 -0.12
N VAL A 26 -34.23 2.81 -0.48
CA VAL A 26 -32.81 2.44 -0.49
C VAL A 26 -32.18 2.82 -1.84
N GLU A 27 -31.26 3.78 -1.83
CA GLU A 27 -30.59 4.26 -3.05
C GLU A 27 -29.35 3.42 -3.41
N ALA A 28 -28.66 2.86 -2.40
CA ALA A 28 -27.44 2.11 -2.60
C ALA A 28 -27.25 0.98 -1.58
N ILE A 29 -26.64 -0.12 -2.04
CA ILE A 29 -26.15 -1.23 -1.23
C ILE A 29 -24.63 -1.22 -1.34
N VAL A 30 -23.93 -0.94 -0.24
CA VAL A 30 -22.47 -0.91 -0.20
C VAL A 30 -21.95 -2.13 0.56
N ILE A 31 -21.29 -3.03 -0.17
CA ILE A 31 -20.62 -4.21 0.38
C ILE A 31 -19.15 -3.86 0.58
N ASP A 32 -18.80 -3.54 1.81
CA ASP A 32 -17.41 -3.34 2.21
C ASP A 32 -16.71 -4.68 2.49
N GLU A 33 -15.40 -4.74 2.28
CA GLU A 33 -14.60 -5.97 2.32
C GLU A 33 -15.16 -7.10 1.44
N ALA A 34 -15.58 -6.75 0.21
CA ALA A 34 -16.22 -7.66 -0.74
C ALA A 34 -15.42 -8.92 -1.09
N HIS A 35 -14.13 -8.98 -0.75
CA HIS A 35 -13.33 -10.20 -0.89
C HIS A 35 -13.87 -11.38 -0.06
N CYS A 36 -14.66 -11.13 1.00
CA CYS A 36 -15.32 -12.17 1.79
C CYS A 36 -16.39 -12.96 1.00
N ILE A 37 -16.87 -12.44 -0.13
CA ILE A 37 -17.82 -13.15 -1.01
C ILE A 37 -17.17 -14.36 -1.69
N SER A 38 -15.86 -14.28 -1.98
CA SER A 38 -15.18 -15.28 -2.79
C SER A 38 -14.57 -16.37 -1.93
N GLU A 39 -14.83 -17.63 -2.31
CA GLU A 39 -14.17 -18.82 -1.73
C GLU A 39 -12.66 -18.84 -1.97
N TRP A 40 -12.21 -18.13 -3.01
CA TRP A 40 -10.80 -17.92 -3.32
C TRP A 40 -10.18 -16.78 -2.53
N GLY A 41 -11.01 -16.02 -1.80
CA GLY A 41 -10.59 -14.99 -0.86
C GLY A 41 -9.85 -15.57 0.34
N HIS A 42 -9.20 -14.67 1.09
CA HIS A 42 -8.43 -15.04 2.28
C HIS A 42 -9.28 -15.07 3.57
N ASP A 43 -10.51 -14.56 3.53
CA ASP A 43 -11.49 -14.54 4.63
C ASP A 43 -12.91 -14.81 4.09
N PHE A 44 -13.10 -15.93 3.39
CA PHE A 44 -14.41 -16.31 2.84
C PHE A 44 -15.46 -16.46 3.94
N ARG A 45 -16.64 -15.87 3.72
CA ARG A 45 -17.82 -15.98 4.60
C ARG A 45 -19.06 -16.32 3.77
N PRO A 46 -19.69 -17.48 3.98
CA PRO A 46 -20.87 -17.90 3.21
C PRO A 46 -22.00 -16.86 3.19
N GLU A 47 -22.18 -16.12 4.29
CA GLU A 47 -23.23 -15.12 4.49
C GLU A 47 -23.03 -13.90 3.60
N TYR A 48 -21.78 -13.56 3.25
CA TYR A 48 -21.50 -12.51 2.27
C TYR A 48 -22.02 -12.86 0.88
N ARG A 49 -21.96 -14.15 0.51
CA ARG A 49 -22.47 -14.62 -0.79
C ARG A 49 -24.00 -14.45 -0.90
N GLN A 50 -24.69 -14.58 0.23
CA GLN A 50 -26.13 -14.42 0.32
C GLN A 50 -26.59 -12.96 0.16
N LEU A 51 -25.69 -11.97 0.23
CA LEU A 51 -26.02 -10.56 -0.02
C LEU A 51 -26.53 -10.30 -1.43
N ASN A 52 -26.29 -11.22 -2.38
CA ASN A 52 -26.93 -11.15 -3.70
C ASN A 52 -28.47 -11.20 -3.61
N THR A 53 -29.03 -11.80 -2.55
CA THR A 53 -30.47 -11.77 -2.26
C THR A 53 -30.97 -10.34 -2.07
N LEU A 54 -30.22 -9.49 -1.36
CA LEU A 54 -30.60 -8.07 -1.17
C LEU A 54 -30.62 -7.31 -2.48
N ARG A 55 -29.66 -7.56 -3.37
CA ARG A 55 -29.64 -6.99 -4.72
C ARG A 55 -30.89 -7.38 -5.51
N HIS A 56 -31.34 -8.63 -5.41
CA HIS A 56 -32.57 -9.09 -6.08
C HIS A 56 -33.84 -8.49 -5.47
N ARG A 57 -33.89 -8.31 -4.15
CA ARG A 57 -35.03 -7.69 -3.44
C ARG A 57 -35.12 -6.18 -3.63
N LEU A 58 -34.00 -5.52 -3.86
CA LEU A 58 -33.90 -4.06 -4.01
C LEU A 58 -33.31 -3.70 -5.39
N PRO A 59 -34.03 -4.02 -6.51
CA PRO A 59 -33.48 -3.87 -7.86
C PRO A 59 -33.21 -2.41 -8.26
N GLN A 60 -33.83 -1.45 -7.59
CA GLN A 60 -33.63 -0.01 -7.83
C GLN A 60 -32.35 0.52 -7.15
N ALA A 61 -31.79 -0.21 -6.18
CA ALA A 61 -30.63 0.24 -5.43
C ALA A 61 -29.32 -0.04 -6.19
N THR A 62 -28.43 0.95 -6.26
CA THR A 62 -27.10 0.77 -6.86
C THR A 62 -26.24 -0.11 -5.95
N THR A 63 -25.69 -1.20 -6.47
CA THR A 63 -24.80 -2.10 -5.70
C THR A 63 -23.34 -1.72 -5.90
N LEU A 64 -22.63 -1.40 -4.81
CA LEU A 64 -21.19 -1.15 -4.78
C LEU A 64 -20.47 -2.25 -4.00
N ALA A 65 -19.34 -2.73 -4.53
CA ALA A 65 -18.47 -3.70 -3.87
C ALA A 65 -17.07 -3.09 -3.71
N LEU A 66 -16.61 -2.96 -2.46
CA LEU A 66 -15.35 -2.32 -2.11
C LEU A 66 -14.42 -3.34 -1.45
N THR A 67 -13.16 -3.38 -1.87
CA THR A 67 -12.13 -4.23 -1.25
C THR A 67 -10.74 -3.70 -1.54
N ALA A 68 -9.83 -3.80 -0.56
CA ALA A 68 -8.44 -3.39 -0.72
C ALA A 68 -7.53 -4.50 -1.25
N THR A 69 -7.93 -5.77 -1.14
CA THR A 69 -7.07 -6.93 -1.42
C THR A 69 -7.84 -8.02 -2.15
N ALA A 70 -7.99 -7.85 -3.46
CA ALA A 70 -8.60 -8.84 -4.32
C ALA A 70 -7.70 -9.13 -5.53
N THR A 71 -7.25 -10.39 -5.63
CA THR A 71 -6.58 -10.90 -6.83
C THR A 71 -7.55 -10.94 -8.01
N LYS A 72 -7.04 -11.07 -9.24
CA LYS A 72 -7.88 -11.14 -10.45
C LYS A 72 -9.01 -12.17 -10.32
N ARG A 73 -8.69 -13.37 -9.84
CA ARG A 73 -9.64 -14.45 -9.62
C ARG A 73 -10.73 -14.09 -8.60
N VAL A 74 -10.36 -13.45 -7.50
CA VAL A 74 -11.32 -12.99 -6.47
C VAL A 74 -12.22 -11.89 -7.05
N ARG A 75 -11.68 -10.95 -7.83
CA ARG A 75 -12.48 -9.91 -8.49
C ARG A 75 -13.49 -10.49 -9.47
N GLU A 76 -13.09 -11.49 -10.26
CA GLU A 76 -13.98 -12.20 -11.18
C GLU A 76 -15.13 -12.92 -10.45
N ASP A 77 -14.85 -13.57 -9.32
CA ASP A 77 -15.87 -14.26 -8.51
C ASP A 77 -16.84 -13.28 -7.83
N ILE A 78 -16.34 -12.15 -7.31
CA ILE A 78 -17.18 -11.05 -6.79
C ILE A 78 -18.10 -10.53 -7.91
N LYS A 79 -17.54 -10.21 -9.08
CA LYS A 79 -18.32 -9.70 -10.23
C LYS A 79 -19.38 -10.69 -10.68
N LYS A 80 -19.03 -11.98 -10.76
CA LYS A 80 -19.98 -13.04 -11.13
C LYS A 80 -21.09 -13.18 -10.10
N THR A 81 -20.74 -13.23 -8.81
CA THR A 81 -21.71 -13.44 -7.72
C THR A 81 -22.65 -12.25 -7.58
N LEU A 82 -22.11 -11.03 -7.61
CA LEU A 82 -22.89 -9.81 -7.51
C LEU A 82 -23.43 -9.33 -8.85
N GLN A 83 -23.23 -10.03 -9.97
CA GLN A 83 -23.66 -9.61 -11.31
C GLN A 83 -23.22 -8.17 -11.69
N ILE A 84 -21.96 -7.82 -11.39
CA ILE A 84 -21.35 -6.53 -11.75
C ILE A 84 -20.63 -6.68 -13.09
N THR A 85 -20.90 -5.77 -14.02
CA THR A 85 -20.30 -5.78 -15.37
C THR A 85 -18.87 -5.21 -15.34
N ASN A 86 -18.04 -5.61 -16.32
CA ASN A 86 -16.64 -5.15 -16.42
C ASN A 86 -16.50 -3.63 -16.60
N ALA A 87 -17.49 -2.96 -17.23
CA ALA A 87 -17.47 -1.51 -17.43
C ALA A 87 -17.49 -0.71 -16.11
N ASN A 88 -17.92 -1.35 -15.02
CA ASN A 88 -18.06 -0.76 -13.69
C ASN A 88 -16.94 -1.23 -12.72
N GLU A 89 -15.85 -1.80 -13.25
CA GLU A 89 -14.68 -2.19 -12.45
C GLU A 89 -13.65 -1.05 -12.42
N PHE A 90 -13.32 -0.59 -11.22
CA PHE A 90 -12.29 0.42 -10.99
C PHE A 90 -11.18 -0.17 -10.12
N ILE A 91 -9.99 -0.35 -10.70
CA ILE A 91 -8.83 -0.90 -10.00
C ILE A 91 -7.83 0.23 -9.77
N GLY A 92 -7.60 0.58 -8.51
CA GLY A 92 -6.49 1.42 -8.11
C GLY A 92 -5.18 0.61 -8.08
N SER A 93 -4.05 1.31 -8.19
CA SER A 93 -2.74 0.67 -7.98
C SER A 93 -2.62 0.16 -6.54
N PHE A 94 -2.08 -1.04 -6.41
CA PHE A 94 -1.65 -1.66 -5.17
C PHE A 94 -0.28 -1.14 -4.72
N ASP A 95 0.41 -0.32 -5.52
CA ASP A 95 1.69 0.25 -5.08
C ASP A 95 1.48 1.28 -3.98
N ARG A 96 2.24 1.08 -2.90
CA ARG A 96 2.36 2.01 -1.79
C ARG A 96 3.80 2.52 -1.79
N PRO A 97 4.11 3.56 -2.58
CA PRO A 97 5.47 4.06 -2.73
C PRO A 97 6.03 4.64 -1.41
N ASN A 98 5.14 4.97 -0.47
CA ASN A 98 5.52 5.48 0.85
C ASN A 98 5.91 4.39 1.86
N LEU A 99 5.76 3.10 1.53
CA LEU A 99 6.15 2.01 2.43
C LEU A 99 7.55 1.50 2.09
N ASN A 100 8.40 1.41 3.12
CA ASN A 100 9.70 0.77 2.99
C ASN A 100 9.58 -0.70 3.37
N LEU A 101 9.97 -1.62 2.50
CA LEU A 101 9.76 -3.05 2.70
C LEU A 101 11.08 -3.75 3.01
N SER A 102 11.17 -4.43 4.14
CA SER A 102 12.38 -5.15 4.55
C SER A 102 12.04 -6.51 5.14
N VAL A 103 12.87 -7.51 4.80
CA VAL A 103 12.79 -8.86 5.39
C VAL A 103 14.14 -9.18 6.03
N SER A 104 14.12 -9.67 7.25
CA SER A 104 15.31 -10.09 7.98
C SER A 104 15.09 -11.47 8.58
N ASP A 105 16.10 -12.33 8.58
CA ASP A 105 16.01 -13.60 9.31
C ASP A 105 15.85 -13.32 10.82
N LYS A 106 14.92 -14.04 11.45
CA LYS A 106 14.62 -13.91 12.88
C LYS A 106 15.69 -14.61 13.71
N VAL A 107 16.58 -13.82 14.30
CA VAL A 107 17.68 -14.27 15.18
C VAL A 107 17.66 -13.40 16.43
N ALA A 108 17.42 -14.01 17.59
CA ALA A 108 17.20 -13.26 18.83
C ALA A 108 16.13 -12.15 18.65
N GLY A 109 14.94 -12.54 18.17
CA GLY A 109 13.90 -11.61 17.68
C GLY A 109 13.55 -10.46 18.62
N VAL A 110 13.62 -10.65 19.94
CA VAL A 110 13.43 -9.59 20.94
C VAL A 110 14.48 -8.49 20.79
N ALA A 111 15.76 -8.86 20.67
CA ALA A 111 16.85 -7.89 20.48
C ALA A 111 16.70 -7.15 19.14
N GLN A 112 16.36 -7.86 18.06
CA GLN A 112 16.08 -7.22 16.76
C GLN A 112 14.91 -6.24 16.85
N THR A 113 13.86 -6.59 17.58
CA THR A 113 12.68 -5.72 17.80
C THR A 113 13.10 -4.48 18.59
N ARG A 114 13.89 -4.62 19.66
CA ARG A 114 14.43 -3.49 20.42
C ARG A 114 15.26 -2.55 19.55
N ASP A 115 16.17 -3.08 18.75
CA ASP A 115 17.03 -2.30 17.86
C ASP A 115 16.21 -1.53 16.82
N PHE A 116 15.17 -2.17 16.29
CA PHE A 116 14.21 -1.52 15.40
C PHE A 116 13.44 -0.40 16.11
N LEU A 117 12.86 -0.66 17.28
CA LEU A 117 12.12 0.36 18.04
C LEU A 117 12.98 1.56 18.45
N ASN A 118 14.27 1.35 18.69
CA ASN A 118 15.22 2.43 18.97
C ASN A 118 15.43 3.38 17.77
N GLN A 119 15.20 2.91 16.54
CA GLN A 119 15.22 3.74 15.33
C GLN A 119 13.89 4.49 15.13
N HIS A 120 12.82 4.05 15.81
CA HIS A 120 11.46 4.56 15.73
C HIS A 120 10.99 5.26 17.02
N LYS A 121 11.91 5.87 17.77
CA LYS A 121 11.58 6.56 19.02
C LYS A 121 10.48 7.61 18.79
N LYS A 122 9.52 7.66 19.72
CA LYS A 122 8.36 8.58 19.71
C LYS A 122 7.41 8.40 18.52
N GLN A 123 7.44 7.26 17.84
CA GLN A 123 6.54 6.96 16.73
C GLN A 123 5.56 5.84 17.09
N ALA A 124 4.31 5.99 16.66
CA ALA A 124 3.33 4.91 16.77
C ALA A 124 3.60 3.80 15.76
N GLY A 125 3.39 2.55 16.18
CA GLY A 125 3.58 1.38 15.34
C GLY A 125 2.77 0.17 15.79
N ILE A 126 2.77 -0.87 14.97
CA ILE A 126 2.09 -2.14 15.27
C ILE A 126 3.10 -3.27 15.12
N ILE A 127 3.15 -4.17 16.11
CA ILE A 127 3.94 -5.39 16.09
C ILE A 127 2.97 -6.58 15.99
N TYR A 128 3.06 -7.38 14.92
CA TYR A 128 2.23 -8.55 14.71
C TYR A 128 2.91 -9.84 15.17
N CYS A 129 2.22 -10.59 16.04
CA CYS A 129 2.59 -11.92 16.51
C CYS A 129 1.48 -12.93 16.16
N ASN A 130 1.83 -14.21 16.05
CA ASN A 130 0.87 -15.27 15.69
C ASN A 130 0.12 -15.85 16.90
N THR A 131 0.70 -15.80 18.10
CA THR A 131 0.12 -16.38 19.32
C THR A 131 -0.14 -15.30 20.38
N ARG A 132 -1.07 -15.58 21.30
CA ARG A 132 -1.37 -14.72 22.45
C ARG A 132 -0.16 -14.64 23.38
N ASP A 133 0.44 -15.78 23.66
CA ASP A 133 1.64 -15.88 24.48
C ASP A 133 2.81 -15.04 23.94
N ASN A 134 3.01 -15.00 22.61
CA ASN A 134 4.04 -14.12 22.03
C ASN A 134 3.70 -12.64 22.22
N VAL A 135 2.43 -12.26 22.11
CA VAL A 135 1.98 -10.89 22.38
C VAL A 135 2.28 -10.50 23.83
N ASP A 136 1.87 -11.33 24.77
CA ASP A 136 2.01 -11.04 26.21
C ASP A 136 3.49 -11.02 26.62
N ASN A 137 4.27 -12.04 26.25
CA ASN A 137 5.69 -12.12 26.59
C ASN A 137 6.51 -10.97 25.98
N LEU A 138 6.26 -10.61 24.73
CA LEU A 138 6.98 -9.51 24.07
C LEU A 138 6.58 -8.16 24.66
N THR A 139 5.30 -8.00 25.01
CA THR A 139 4.81 -6.79 25.71
C THR A 139 5.53 -6.63 27.04
N ASP A 140 5.56 -7.65 27.89
CA ASP A 140 6.19 -7.59 29.20
C ASP A 140 7.68 -7.23 29.11
N GLN A 141 8.40 -7.82 28.16
CA GLN A 141 9.82 -7.54 27.97
C GLN A 141 10.07 -6.10 27.53
N LEU A 142 9.34 -5.61 26.53
CA LEU A 142 9.51 -4.26 26.00
C LEU A 142 9.00 -3.18 26.98
N GLN A 143 7.97 -3.46 27.79
CA GLN A 143 7.52 -2.56 28.86
C GLN A 143 8.60 -2.38 29.93
N ARG A 144 9.27 -3.46 30.36
CA ARG A 144 10.39 -3.38 31.32
C ARG A 144 11.56 -2.56 30.78
N GLU A 145 11.73 -2.54 29.47
CA GLU A 145 12.73 -1.72 28.78
C GLU A 145 12.29 -0.26 28.54
N GLY A 146 11.07 0.11 28.97
CA GLY A 146 10.56 1.48 28.90
C GLY A 146 9.88 1.85 27.58
N PHE A 147 9.60 0.89 26.69
CA PHE A 147 8.84 1.17 25.48
C PHE A 147 7.34 1.34 25.79
N PRO A 148 6.64 2.31 25.16
CA PRO A 148 5.22 2.52 25.33
C PRO A 148 4.41 1.48 24.52
N VAL A 149 4.43 0.22 24.96
CA VAL A 149 3.73 -0.90 24.29
C VAL A 149 2.50 -1.34 25.07
N LEU A 150 1.45 -1.79 24.36
CA LEU A 150 0.29 -2.49 24.94
C LEU A 150 -0.07 -3.74 24.13
N PRO A 151 -0.58 -4.80 24.77
CA PRO A 151 -0.98 -6.02 24.08
C PRO A 151 -2.38 -5.86 23.47
N TYR A 152 -2.67 -6.61 22.41
CA TYR A 152 -4.02 -6.73 21.84
C TYR A 152 -4.26 -8.10 21.20
N HIS A 153 -5.13 -8.90 21.82
CA HIS A 153 -5.53 -10.19 21.27
C HIS A 153 -6.93 -10.60 21.75
N ALA A 154 -7.52 -11.60 21.09
CA ALA A 154 -8.88 -12.07 21.38
C ALA A 154 -9.07 -12.73 22.77
N GLY A 155 -7.98 -12.96 23.52
CA GLY A 155 -8.05 -13.48 24.89
C GLY A 155 -8.30 -12.40 25.94
N MET A 156 -8.15 -11.13 25.57
CA MET A 156 -8.37 -10.00 26.47
C MET A 156 -9.86 -9.67 26.59
N ASP A 157 -10.26 -9.16 27.74
CA ASP A 157 -11.63 -8.69 27.93
C ASP A 157 -11.97 -7.51 27.00
N SER A 158 -13.25 -7.38 26.68
CA SER A 158 -13.72 -6.38 25.72
C SER A 158 -13.57 -4.93 26.21
N GLN A 159 -13.48 -4.68 27.52
CA GLN A 159 -13.29 -3.33 28.06
C GLN A 159 -11.83 -2.90 27.88
N THR A 160 -10.88 -3.77 28.23
CA THR A 160 -9.43 -3.53 28.05
C THR A 160 -9.07 -3.38 26.57
N ARG A 161 -9.60 -4.23 25.68
CA ARG A 161 -9.38 -4.07 24.22
C ARG A 161 -9.85 -2.70 23.72
N ARG A 162 -11.04 -2.26 24.13
CA ARG A 162 -11.56 -0.92 23.79
C ARG A 162 -10.69 0.20 24.37
N ALA A 163 -10.21 0.04 25.60
CA ALA A 163 -9.32 1.00 26.22
C ALA A 163 -7.99 1.12 25.46
N HIS A 164 -7.34 0.01 25.10
CA HIS A 164 -6.10 0.01 24.32
C HIS A 164 -6.30 0.56 22.90
N GLN A 165 -7.39 0.19 22.22
CA GLN A 165 -7.72 0.73 20.90
C GLN A 165 -7.97 2.25 20.96
N ARG A 166 -8.63 2.73 22.03
CA ARG A 166 -8.79 4.16 22.27
C ARG A 166 -7.42 4.80 22.49
N ARG A 167 -6.62 4.30 23.42
CA ARG A 167 -5.26 4.84 23.68
C ARG A 167 -4.42 4.94 22.41
N PHE A 168 -4.37 3.89 21.59
CA PHE A 168 -3.63 3.91 20.33
C PHE A 168 -4.12 4.98 19.35
N ARG A 169 -5.43 5.22 19.30
CA ARG A 169 -6.02 6.25 18.44
C ARG A 169 -5.58 7.66 18.85
N TYR A 170 -5.42 7.93 20.15
CA TYR A 170 -5.15 9.26 20.70
C TYR A 170 -3.66 9.51 20.99
N GLU A 171 -2.90 8.52 21.46
CA GLU A 171 -1.48 8.64 21.80
C GLU A 171 -0.61 8.55 20.53
N ASP A 172 0.31 9.49 20.35
CA ASP A 172 1.12 9.61 19.13
C ASP A 172 2.34 8.68 19.08
N ASN A 173 2.79 8.16 20.22
CA ASN A 173 3.96 7.29 20.35
C ASN A 173 3.65 5.87 20.82
N LEU A 174 2.36 5.50 20.96
CA LEU A 174 1.98 4.19 21.47
C LEU A 174 2.19 3.09 20.42
N ILE A 175 2.71 1.96 20.86
CA ILE A 175 2.93 0.77 20.05
C ILE A 175 1.96 -0.32 20.49
N ILE A 176 1.29 -0.97 19.54
CA ILE A 176 0.41 -2.10 19.84
C ILE A 176 1.07 -3.39 19.38
N ILE A 177 1.21 -4.35 20.30
CA ILE A 177 1.65 -5.71 20.01
C ILE A 177 0.41 -6.58 19.92
N ALA A 178 0.19 -7.24 18.79
CA ALA A 178 -1.09 -7.84 18.52
C ALA A 178 -1.06 -9.11 17.69
N THR A 179 -2.10 -9.92 17.88
CA THR A 179 -2.48 -10.92 16.87
C THR A 179 -3.27 -10.26 15.75
N VAL A 180 -3.61 -11.04 14.71
CA VAL A 180 -4.47 -10.60 13.59
C VAL A 180 -5.82 -10.00 14.02
N ALA A 181 -6.23 -10.22 15.27
CA ALA A 181 -7.40 -9.59 15.88
C ALA A 181 -7.34 -8.05 15.89
N PHE A 182 -6.14 -7.45 15.87
CA PHE A 182 -5.95 -5.99 15.80
C PHE A 182 -5.98 -5.49 14.34
N GLY A 183 -7.04 -5.83 13.63
CA GLY A 183 -7.17 -5.62 12.19
C GLY A 183 -8.35 -4.72 11.80
N MET A 184 -9.57 -5.12 12.11
CA MET A 184 -10.74 -4.38 11.62
C MET A 184 -10.95 -3.09 12.45
N GLY A 185 -11.11 -1.94 11.78
CA GLY A 185 -11.51 -0.68 12.43
C GLY A 185 -10.40 0.19 13.04
N ILE A 186 -9.12 -0.09 12.77
CA ILE A 186 -8.03 0.86 13.13
C ILE A 186 -7.94 1.94 12.04
N ASN A 187 -8.18 3.18 12.43
CA ASN A 187 -8.07 4.35 11.57
C ASN A 187 -7.12 5.39 12.16
N LYS A 188 -5.87 5.00 12.45
CA LYS A 188 -4.79 5.92 12.80
C LYS A 188 -3.98 6.20 11.54
N SER A 189 -3.93 7.46 11.10
CA SER A 189 -3.27 7.81 9.83
C SER A 189 -1.74 7.77 9.92
N ASN A 190 -1.22 8.01 11.12
CA ASN A 190 0.20 8.24 11.40
C ASN A 190 0.95 7.04 11.99
N VAL A 191 0.56 5.82 11.62
CA VAL A 191 1.34 4.62 11.96
C VAL A 191 2.64 4.63 11.13
N ARG A 192 3.79 4.72 11.80
CA ARG A 192 5.11 4.89 11.17
C ARG A 192 5.85 3.60 10.90
N PHE A 193 5.48 2.53 11.58
CA PHE A 193 6.05 1.22 11.28
C PHE A 193 5.07 0.09 11.53
N ILE A 194 5.28 -1.00 10.79
CA ILE A 194 4.68 -2.31 11.02
C ILE A 194 5.83 -3.31 11.14
N LEU A 195 5.88 -4.04 12.25
CA LEU A 195 6.85 -5.12 12.45
C LEU A 195 6.09 -6.44 12.53
N HIS A 196 6.39 -7.37 11.63
CA HIS A 196 5.92 -8.75 11.73
C HIS A 196 6.95 -9.55 12.51
N TYR A 197 6.66 -9.77 13.80
CA TYR A 197 7.51 -10.58 14.66
C TYR A 197 7.43 -12.05 14.27
N ASP A 198 6.25 -12.50 13.83
CA ASP A 198 6.02 -13.83 13.28
C ASP A 198 5.49 -13.73 11.84
N LEU A 199 5.75 -14.77 11.04
CA LEU A 199 5.32 -14.82 9.62
C LEU A 199 3.78 -14.79 9.49
N PRO A 200 3.21 -13.89 8.65
CA PRO A 200 1.78 -13.93 8.32
C PRO A 200 1.37 -15.22 7.61
N LYS A 201 0.08 -15.54 7.64
CA LYS A 201 -0.45 -16.77 7.02
C LYS A 201 -0.40 -16.75 5.48
N ASN A 202 -0.48 -15.58 4.87
CA ASN A 202 -0.56 -15.38 3.42
C ASN A 202 -0.21 -13.94 3.02
N VAL A 203 -0.07 -13.71 1.70
CA VAL A 203 0.27 -12.41 1.11
C VAL A 203 -0.79 -11.35 1.38
N GLU A 204 -2.08 -11.71 1.34
CA GLU A 204 -3.18 -10.77 1.60
C GLU A 204 -3.13 -10.24 3.02
N SER A 205 -2.95 -11.12 4.01
CA SER A 205 -2.79 -10.73 5.41
C SER A 205 -1.60 -9.79 5.58
N TYR A 206 -0.45 -10.15 4.99
CA TYR A 206 0.74 -9.31 5.02
C TYR A 206 0.45 -7.92 4.41
N TYR A 207 -0.13 -7.86 3.21
CA TYR A 207 -0.43 -6.63 2.50
C TYR A 207 -1.43 -5.74 3.26
N GLN A 208 -2.51 -6.30 3.79
CA GLN A 208 -3.47 -5.55 4.62
C GLN A 208 -2.82 -4.98 5.88
N GLN A 209 -1.95 -5.75 6.52
CA GLN A 209 -1.27 -5.37 7.76
C GLN A 209 -0.27 -4.23 7.51
N ILE A 210 0.60 -4.35 6.50
CA ILE A 210 1.51 -3.25 6.11
C ILE A 210 0.75 -2.03 5.59
N GLY A 211 -0.42 -2.22 4.97
CA GLY A 211 -1.28 -1.14 4.46
C GLY A 211 -1.83 -0.20 5.54
N ARG A 212 -1.68 -0.57 6.82
CA ARG A 212 -2.03 0.27 7.98
C ARG A 212 -1.01 1.38 8.23
N ALA A 213 0.23 1.17 7.81
CA ALA A 213 1.28 2.17 7.91
C ALA A 213 1.08 3.30 6.88
N GLY A 214 1.52 4.51 7.25
CA GLY A 214 1.69 5.62 6.31
C GLY A 214 0.42 6.01 5.55
N ARG A 215 -0.77 5.97 6.17
CA ARG A 215 -2.03 6.33 5.49
C ARG A 215 -2.14 7.85 5.21
N ASP A 216 -1.36 8.65 5.92
CA ASP A 216 -1.13 10.07 5.62
C ASP A 216 -0.21 10.30 4.39
N GLY A 217 0.33 9.23 3.80
CA GLY A 217 1.22 9.26 2.65
C GLY A 217 2.68 9.56 2.99
N LEU A 218 3.03 9.72 4.27
CA LEU A 218 4.41 9.84 4.71
C LEU A 218 5.10 8.47 4.73
N SER A 219 6.44 8.49 4.72
CA SER A 219 7.25 7.27 4.78
C SER A 219 6.94 6.45 6.04
N ALA A 220 6.86 5.14 5.89
CA ALA A 220 6.67 4.20 6.98
C ALA A 220 7.41 2.89 6.70
N ASP A 221 7.99 2.30 7.75
CA ASP A 221 8.85 1.12 7.64
C ASP A 221 8.09 -0.17 7.96
N CYS A 222 8.22 -1.16 7.09
CA CYS A 222 7.60 -2.48 7.23
C CYS A 222 8.69 -3.54 7.30
N LEU A 223 8.92 -4.10 8.49
CA LEU A 223 9.92 -5.12 8.74
C LEU A 223 9.26 -6.48 9.01
N LEU A 224 9.64 -7.51 8.27
CA LEU A 224 9.29 -8.90 8.53
C LEU A 224 10.47 -9.67 9.10
N LEU A 225 10.34 -10.18 10.33
CA LEU A 225 11.27 -11.14 10.92
C LEU A 225 10.89 -12.56 10.48
N PHE A 226 11.64 -13.12 9.55
CA PHE A 226 11.36 -14.41 8.94
C PHE A 226 11.95 -15.58 9.74
N SER A 227 11.10 -16.56 10.08
CA SER A 227 11.55 -17.84 10.62
C SER A 227 10.87 -19.02 9.95
N TYR A 228 11.66 -20.06 9.63
CA TYR A 228 11.12 -21.32 9.13
C TYR A 228 10.29 -22.11 10.15
N SER A 229 10.47 -21.86 11.44
CA SER A 229 9.57 -22.44 12.46
C SER A 229 8.12 -22.03 12.20
N ASP A 230 7.92 -20.80 11.75
CA ASP A 230 6.60 -20.22 11.54
C ASP A 230 5.97 -20.87 10.31
N VAL A 231 6.75 -21.09 9.24
CA VAL A 231 6.31 -21.82 8.04
C VAL A 231 5.82 -23.22 8.39
N ARG A 232 6.54 -23.96 9.23
CA ARG A 232 6.13 -25.31 9.66
C ARG A 232 4.82 -25.26 10.44
N THR A 233 4.68 -24.27 11.33
CA THR A 233 3.47 -24.06 12.12
C THR A 233 2.27 -23.74 11.23
N ILE A 234 2.44 -22.86 10.24
CA ILE A 234 1.38 -22.52 9.28
C ILE A 234 1.00 -23.73 8.43
N ARG A 235 1.97 -24.49 7.91
CA ARG A 235 1.69 -25.73 7.15
C ARG A 235 0.95 -26.77 7.98
N TYR A 236 1.27 -26.89 9.27
CA TYR A 236 0.53 -27.75 10.17
C TYR A 236 -0.94 -27.30 10.29
N PHE A 237 -1.21 -26.00 10.47
CA PHE A 237 -2.59 -25.52 10.47
C PHE A 237 -3.30 -25.72 9.12
N ILE A 238 -2.60 -25.55 8.01
CA ILE A 238 -3.16 -25.82 6.68
C ILE A 238 -3.55 -27.30 6.53
N SER A 239 -2.75 -28.23 7.08
CA SER A 239 -3.08 -29.66 7.00
C SER A 239 -4.33 -30.05 7.80
N GLN A 240 -4.72 -29.24 8.80
CA GLN A 240 -5.96 -29.41 9.56
C GLN A 240 -7.20 -28.84 8.85
N ASN A 241 -7.03 -28.05 7.78
CA ASN A 241 -8.18 -27.53 7.01
C ASN A 241 -8.89 -28.66 6.25
N ALA A 242 -10.13 -28.39 5.83
CA ALA A 242 -10.86 -29.24 4.90
C ALA A 242 -10.04 -29.46 3.60
N PRO A 243 -10.01 -30.68 3.03
CA PRO A 243 -9.14 -31.03 1.89
C PRO A 243 -9.17 -30.05 0.72
N GLU A 244 -10.37 -29.57 0.36
CA GLU A 244 -10.62 -28.63 -0.73
C GLU A 244 -10.00 -27.23 -0.50
N LEU A 245 -9.78 -26.83 0.75
CA LEU A 245 -9.20 -25.53 1.12
C LEU A 245 -7.67 -25.58 1.21
N ARG A 246 -7.07 -26.77 1.29
CA ARG A 246 -5.62 -26.95 1.53
C ARG A 246 -4.78 -26.39 0.38
N ALA A 247 -5.09 -26.80 -0.85
CA ALA A 247 -4.34 -26.39 -2.04
C ALA A 247 -4.29 -24.87 -2.21
N GLY A 248 -5.43 -24.19 -2.01
CA GLY A 248 -5.49 -22.73 -2.06
C GLY A 248 -4.68 -22.07 -0.93
N ALA A 249 -4.75 -22.60 0.28
CA ALA A 249 -3.97 -22.08 1.41
C ALA A 249 -2.45 -22.29 1.23
N GLU A 250 -2.03 -23.44 0.69
CA GLU A 250 -0.62 -23.72 0.37
C GLU A 250 -0.10 -22.78 -0.72
N MET A 251 -0.87 -22.57 -1.79
CA MET A 251 -0.51 -21.65 -2.87
C MET A 251 -0.27 -20.22 -2.33
N ARG A 252 -1.13 -19.74 -1.43
CA ARG A 252 -0.99 -18.41 -0.82
C ARG A 252 0.22 -18.30 0.11
N LEU A 253 0.49 -19.34 0.90
CA LEU A 253 1.70 -19.40 1.72
C LEU A 253 2.95 -19.40 0.83
N ASP A 254 2.95 -20.19 -0.23
CA ASP A 254 4.06 -20.29 -1.16
C ASP A 254 4.33 -18.97 -1.90
N ALA A 255 3.30 -18.19 -2.22
CA ALA A 255 3.45 -16.84 -2.75
C ALA A 255 4.11 -15.89 -1.74
N LEU A 256 3.79 -16.01 -0.45
CA LEU A 256 4.45 -15.24 0.61
C LEU A 256 5.92 -15.65 0.77
N LEU A 257 6.21 -16.95 0.67
CA LEU A 257 7.60 -17.43 0.66
C LEU A 257 8.37 -16.91 -0.56
N ALA A 258 7.75 -16.86 -1.73
CA ALA A 258 8.37 -16.25 -2.91
C ALA A 258 8.68 -14.76 -2.70
N PHE A 259 7.82 -14.02 -1.99
CA PHE A 259 8.11 -12.64 -1.57
C PHE A 259 9.31 -12.56 -0.60
N VAL A 260 9.38 -13.46 0.38
CA VAL A 260 10.49 -13.53 1.36
C VAL A 260 11.82 -13.89 0.69
N ASP A 261 11.81 -14.87 -0.20
CA ASP A 261 13.01 -15.36 -0.89
C ASP A 261 13.37 -14.50 -2.13
N ALA A 262 12.58 -13.46 -2.44
CA ALA A 262 12.82 -12.58 -3.57
C ALA A 262 14.18 -11.89 -3.51
N LEU A 263 14.90 -11.88 -4.63
CA LEU A 263 16.22 -11.25 -4.78
C LEU A 263 16.16 -9.92 -5.55
N ASN A 264 15.05 -9.70 -6.25
CA ASN A 264 14.73 -8.47 -6.97
C ASN A 264 13.92 -7.52 -6.06
N CYS A 265 13.52 -6.36 -6.58
CA CYS A 265 12.66 -5.43 -5.85
C CYS A 265 11.46 -6.13 -5.19
N ARG A 266 11.28 -5.99 -3.87
CA ARG A 266 10.18 -6.59 -3.09
C ARG A 266 8.79 -6.25 -3.63
N ARG A 267 8.64 -5.12 -4.32
CA ARG A 267 7.36 -4.70 -4.95
C ARG A 267 6.98 -5.59 -6.13
N LEU A 268 7.94 -6.19 -6.84
CA LEU A 268 7.66 -7.04 -8.00
C LEU A 268 6.76 -8.25 -7.63
N PRO A 269 7.19 -9.18 -6.76
CA PRO A 269 6.36 -10.33 -6.41
C PRO A 269 5.09 -9.91 -5.66
N LEU A 270 5.12 -8.82 -4.88
CA LEU A 270 3.97 -8.35 -4.12
C LEU A 270 2.85 -7.81 -5.03
N LEU A 271 3.18 -6.99 -6.02
CA LEU A 271 2.21 -6.41 -6.95
C LEU A 271 1.76 -7.43 -7.99
N ASP A 272 2.68 -8.28 -8.46
CA ASP A 272 2.38 -9.36 -9.41
C ASP A 272 1.31 -10.32 -8.86
N TYR A 273 1.38 -10.61 -7.55
CA TYR A 273 0.38 -11.42 -6.86
C TYR A 273 -1.06 -10.87 -7.01
N PHE A 274 -1.24 -9.54 -6.98
CA PHE A 274 -2.54 -8.90 -7.16
C PHE A 274 -2.91 -8.66 -8.64
N GLY A 275 -2.02 -9.04 -9.56
CA GLY A 275 -2.16 -8.87 -11.01
C GLY A 275 -1.68 -7.53 -11.53
N GLU A 276 -0.87 -6.79 -10.77
CA GLU A 276 -0.26 -5.53 -11.18
C GLU A 276 1.22 -5.71 -11.52
N LYS A 277 1.63 -5.34 -12.74
CA LYS A 277 3.03 -5.38 -13.13
C LYS A 277 3.74 -4.11 -12.69
N TYR A 278 4.72 -4.24 -11.80
CA TYR A 278 5.55 -3.11 -11.38
C TYR A 278 6.50 -2.66 -12.49
N GLN A 279 6.40 -1.39 -12.90
CA GLN A 279 7.24 -0.82 -13.96
C GLN A 279 8.48 -0.08 -13.42
N GLY A 280 8.58 0.11 -12.10
CA GLY A 280 9.54 1.03 -11.49
C GLY A 280 10.98 0.53 -11.33
N GLY A 281 11.34 -0.66 -11.81
CA GLY A 281 12.69 -1.22 -11.65
C GLY A 281 13.13 -1.23 -10.18
N ASN A 282 14.17 -0.45 -9.83
CA ASN A 282 14.62 -0.25 -8.46
C ASN A 282 13.73 0.78 -7.73
N CYS A 283 12.98 0.32 -6.73
CA CYS A 283 12.04 1.16 -6.00
C CYS A 283 12.69 2.12 -4.99
N LYS A 284 13.99 1.94 -4.69
CA LYS A 284 14.77 2.72 -3.71
C LYS A 284 14.21 2.78 -2.28
N ALA A 285 13.24 1.91 -1.95
CA ALA A 285 12.57 1.86 -0.66
C ALA A 285 12.49 0.44 -0.06
N CYS A 286 12.92 -0.60 -0.77
CA CYS A 286 12.99 -1.95 -0.18
C CYS A 286 14.43 -2.38 0.06
N ASP A 287 14.64 -3.25 1.04
CA ASP A 287 15.93 -3.87 1.37
C ASP A 287 16.73 -4.28 0.13
N ASN A 288 16.14 -5.06 -0.77
CA ASN A 288 16.81 -5.56 -1.98
C ASN A 288 17.32 -4.43 -2.89
N CYS A 289 16.56 -3.34 -2.99
CA CYS A 289 16.89 -2.19 -3.82
C CYS A 289 17.82 -1.18 -3.13
N LEU A 290 17.73 -1.06 -1.81
CA LEU A 290 18.59 -0.18 -1.02
C LEU A 290 20.03 -0.70 -0.97
N ASP A 291 20.18 -2.03 -0.89
CA ASP A 291 21.48 -2.70 -1.00
C ASP A 291 22.16 -2.48 -2.36
N GLU A 292 21.37 -2.29 -3.43
CA GLU A 292 21.85 -1.96 -4.78
C GLU A 292 22.24 -0.47 -4.90
N VAL A 293 21.43 0.45 -4.33
CA VAL A 293 21.72 1.90 -4.40
C VAL A 293 22.94 2.30 -3.56
N GLN A 294 23.17 1.64 -2.42
CA GLN A 294 24.38 1.86 -1.64
C GLN A 294 25.64 1.45 -2.41
N THR A 295 25.57 0.41 -3.25
CA THR A 295 26.69 0.05 -4.15
C THR A 295 26.94 1.08 -5.24
N GLU A 296 25.92 1.77 -5.74
CA GLU A 296 26.08 2.80 -6.78
C GLU A 296 26.55 4.15 -6.21
N ARG A 297 26.00 4.59 -5.07
CA ARG A 297 26.29 5.91 -4.47
C ARG A 297 27.65 6.03 -3.79
N ALA A 298 28.30 4.92 -3.47
CA ALA A 298 29.65 4.92 -2.91
C ALA A 298 30.72 5.52 -3.85
N GLY A 299 30.36 5.88 -5.09
CA GLY A 299 31.01 6.94 -5.90
C GLY A 299 32.51 6.81 -6.14
N SER A 300 33.08 5.66 -5.81
CA SER A 300 34.50 5.40 -5.86
C SER A 300 34.69 4.22 -6.77
N LYS A 301 35.68 4.32 -7.64
CA LYS A 301 36.53 3.18 -8.01
C LYS A 301 37.29 2.67 -6.77
N ALA A 302 36.62 2.55 -5.62
CA ALA A 302 36.98 1.52 -4.69
C ALA A 302 36.33 0.31 -5.29
N ASP A 303 37.13 -0.67 -5.69
CA ASP A 303 36.68 -2.05 -5.73
C ASP A 303 35.67 -2.21 -4.59
N THR A 304 34.40 -2.43 -4.91
CA THR A 304 33.54 -3.10 -3.95
C THR A 304 34.28 -4.41 -3.79
N VAL A 305 35.11 -4.53 -2.75
CA VAL A 305 35.94 -5.70 -2.55
C VAL A 305 34.91 -6.80 -2.39
N LYS A 306 34.65 -7.46 -3.51
CA LYS A 306 33.98 -8.73 -3.56
C LYS A 306 34.96 -9.60 -2.81
N GLU A 307 34.74 -9.72 -1.51
CA GLU A 307 35.58 -10.58 -0.73
C GLU A 307 35.41 -11.98 -1.29
N ASN A 308 36.55 -12.65 -1.40
CA ASN A 308 36.57 -14.03 -1.82
C ASN A 308 35.91 -14.84 -0.70
N LEU A 309 34.62 -15.15 -0.88
CA LEU A 309 33.83 -15.97 0.03
C LEU A 309 33.96 -17.46 -0.31
N THR A 310 34.91 -17.86 -1.16
CA THR A 310 35.07 -19.27 -1.58
C THR A 310 35.30 -20.18 -0.39
N ALA A 311 36.15 -19.79 0.56
CA ALA A 311 36.41 -20.59 1.75
C ALA A 311 35.15 -20.81 2.62
N PRO A 312 34.42 -19.75 3.05
CA PRO A 312 33.18 -19.95 3.79
C PRO A 312 32.07 -20.60 2.95
N ALA A 313 31.98 -20.34 1.65
CA ALA A 313 31.01 -20.98 0.76
C ALA A 313 31.25 -22.48 0.65
N LEU A 314 32.50 -22.89 0.43
CA LEU A 314 32.91 -24.30 0.37
C LEU A 314 32.58 -25.01 1.69
N LEU A 315 32.94 -24.40 2.83
CA LEU A 315 32.59 -24.94 4.15
C LEU A 315 31.08 -25.11 4.31
N PHE A 316 30.29 -24.12 3.92
CA PHE A 316 28.85 -24.13 4.10
C PHE A 316 28.15 -25.14 3.18
N VAL A 317 28.50 -25.16 1.89
CA VAL A 317 27.97 -26.12 0.91
C VAL A 317 28.38 -27.55 1.27
N LYS A 318 29.64 -27.77 1.67
CA LYS A 318 30.11 -29.08 2.14
C LYS A 318 29.39 -29.53 3.41
N THR A 319 29.11 -28.62 4.34
CA THR A 319 28.30 -28.94 5.53
C THR A 319 26.89 -29.34 5.13
N ALA A 320 26.26 -28.65 4.16
CA ALA A 320 24.96 -29.05 3.63
C ALA A 320 25.01 -30.48 3.04
N LEU A 321 26.08 -30.82 2.29
CA LEU A 321 26.29 -32.16 1.73
C LEU A 321 26.46 -33.24 2.82
N GLU A 322 27.37 -33.03 3.77
CA GLU A 322 27.68 -33.99 4.84
C GLU A 322 26.50 -34.21 5.79
N THR A 323 25.63 -33.20 5.93
CA THR A 323 24.38 -33.30 6.70
C THR A 323 23.20 -33.81 5.87
N LYS A 324 23.47 -34.40 4.69
CA LYS A 324 22.50 -35.02 3.78
C LYS A 324 21.43 -34.06 3.25
N GLN A 325 21.67 -32.74 3.30
CA GLN A 325 20.80 -31.71 2.73
C GLN A 325 19.36 -31.70 3.30
N ILE A 326 19.18 -32.18 4.53
CA ILE A 326 17.88 -32.22 5.24
C ILE A 326 17.75 -31.13 6.32
N PHE A 327 18.75 -30.25 6.46
CA PHE A 327 18.79 -29.19 7.48
C PHE A 327 18.86 -27.80 6.87
N GLY A 328 18.33 -26.80 7.60
CA GLY A 328 18.40 -25.38 7.22
C GLY A 328 19.63 -24.66 7.80
N SER A 329 19.81 -23.39 7.44
CA SER A 329 20.98 -22.56 7.79
C SER A 329 21.36 -22.62 9.26
N ALA A 330 20.43 -22.41 10.19
CA ALA A 330 20.71 -22.39 11.62
C ALA A 330 21.44 -23.65 12.13
N HIS A 331 21.08 -24.83 11.62
CA HIS A 331 21.72 -26.09 12.00
C HIS A 331 23.11 -26.23 11.37
N LEU A 332 23.27 -25.85 10.10
CA LEU A 332 24.57 -25.86 9.43
C LEU A 332 25.56 -24.93 10.15
N ILE A 333 25.09 -23.76 10.58
CA ILE A 333 25.88 -22.77 11.33
C ILE A 333 26.28 -23.34 12.71
N ASP A 334 25.35 -23.97 13.42
CA ASP A 334 25.67 -24.58 14.72
C ASP A 334 26.71 -25.72 14.56
N VAL A 335 26.67 -26.49 13.48
CA VAL A 335 27.69 -27.50 13.15
C VAL A 335 29.04 -26.86 12.83
N LEU A 336 29.07 -25.86 11.94
CA LEU A 336 30.30 -25.14 11.57
C LEU A 336 30.98 -24.47 12.76
N ARG A 337 30.21 -23.93 13.71
CA ARG A 337 30.72 -23.29 14.92
C ARG A 337 31.05 -24.29 16.05
N GLY A 338 30.81 -25.58 15.85
CA GLY A 338 31.16 -26.61 16.83
C GLY A 338 30.24 -26.62 18.05
N SER A 339 28.96 -26.31 17.87
CA SER A 339 27.96 -26.35 18.95
C SER A 339 27.78 -27.78 19.50
N ARG A 340 27.44 -27.87 20.79
CA ARG A 340 27.12 -29.13 21.49
C ARG A 340 25.60 -29.32 21.69
N ALA A 341 24.78 -28.64 20.89
CA ALA A 341 23.34 -28.77 20.97
C ALA A 341 22.89 -30.24 20.86
N LYS A 342 21.87 -30.64 21.63
CA LYS A 342 21.35 -32.03 21.64
C LYS A 342 21.06 -32.57 20.24
N LYS A 343 20.60 -31.71 19.33
CA LYS A 343 20.30 -32.06 17.94
C LYS A 343 21.56 -32.44 17.14
N ILE A 344 22.70 -31.79 17.35
CA ILE A 344 23.96 -32.13 16.67
C ILE A 344 24.40 -33.53 17.07
N ILE A 345 24.45 -33.79 18.37
CA ILE A 345 24.83 -35.09 18.94
C ILE A 345 23.87 -36.19 18.47
N LYS A 346 22.55 -35.91 18.48
CA LYS A 346 21.53 -36.86 18.02
C LYS A 346 21.75 -37.34 16.59
N PHE A 347 22.21 -36.46 15.70
CA PHE A 347 22.44 -36.78 14.28
C PHE A 347 23.89 -37.17 13.98
N GLY A 348 24.78 -37.22 14.98
CA GLY A 348 26.19 -37.59 14.79
C GLY A 348 27.01 -36.52 14.05
N HIS A 349 26.54 -35.28 14.02
CA HIS A 349 27.19 -34.20 13.26
C HIS A 349 28.42 -33.63 13.96
N GLU A 350 28.74 -34.06 15.17
CA GLU A 350 30.01 -33.79 15.83
C GLU A 350 31.19 -34.55 15.20
N LYS A 351 30.90 -35.56 14.37
CA LYS A 351 31.90 -36.44 13.74
C LYS A 351 32.21 -36.10 12.28
N ILE A 352 31.47 -35.18 11.67
CA ILE A 352 31.66 -34.84 10.25
C ILE A 352 32.85 -33.91 10.05
N SER A 353 33.41 -33.88 8.84
CA SER A 353 34.68 -33.21 8.58
C SER A 353 34.58 -31.69 8.71
N THR A 354 33.38 -31.11 8.59
CA THR A 354 33.11 -29.67 8.70
C THR A 354 32.81 -29.18 10.12
N TYR A 355 32.66 -30.07 11.10
CA TYR A 355 32.31 -29.70 12.48
C TYR A 355 33.37 -28.81 13.11
N GLY A 356 32.97 -27.63 13.58
CA GLY A 356 33.87 -26.69 14.25
C GLY A 356 34.92 -26.01 13.35
N LYS A 357 34.86 -26.18 12.02
CA LYS A 357 35.78 -25.58 11.04
C LYS A 357 35.42 -24.15 10.62
N GLY A 358 34.37 -23.57 11.19
CA GLY A 358 33.93 -22.20 10.93
C GLY A 358 33.89 -21.34 12.21
N LYS A 359 34.75 -21.62 13.19
CA LYS A 359 34.79 -20.93 14.49
C LYS A 359 35.38 -19.53 14.41
N GLU A 360 36.20 -19.29 13.40
CA GLU A 360 36.79 -18.00 13.07
C GLU A 360 35.73 -16.96 12.68
N TYR A 361 34.53 -17.41 12.27
CA TYR A 361 33.41 -16.52 11.96
C TYR A 361 32.36 -16.51 13.07
N THR A 362 31.79 -15.33 13.30
CA THR A 362 30.68 -15.15 14.26
C THR A 362 29.38 -15.79 13.74
N LYS A 363 28.40 -16.00 14.63
CA LYS A 363 27.09 -16.54 14.19
C LYS A 363 26.40 -15.57 13.25
N GLU A 364 26.55 -14.30 13.53
CA GLU A 364 26.01 -13.16 12.80
C GLU A 364 26.59 -13.13 11.39
N TYR A 365 27.91 -13.29 11.25
CA TYR A 365 28.58 -13.41 9.96
C TYR A 365 28.01 -14.58 9.16
N TRP A 366 27.96 -15.77 9.75
CA TRP A 366 27.45 -16.97 9.10
C TRP A 366 25.99 -16.83 8.63
N ASN A 367 25.13 -16.22 9.45
CA ASN A 367 23.74 -15.93 9.05
C ASN A 367 23.70 -15.01 7.83
N HIS A 368 24.55 -13.98 7.79
CA HIS A 368 24.60 -13.04 6.67
C HIS A 368 25.02 -13.73 5.36
N ILE A 369 26.13 -14.46 5.37
CA ILE A 369 26.61 -15.13 4.15
C ILE A 369 25.72 -16.32 3.74
N ALA A 370 25.01 -16.97 4.68
CA ALA A 370 24.05 -18.02 4.33
C ALA A 370 22.90 -17.48 3.47
N ILE A 371 22.38 -16.29 3.76
CA ILE A 371 21.40 -15.60 2.90
C ILE A 371 22.02 -15.31 1.53
N GLN A 372 23.28 -14.85 1.52
CA GLN A 372 23.98 -14.55 0.29
C GLN A 372 24.23 -15.79 -0.57
N PHE A 373 24.52 -16.96 0.00
CA PHE A 373 24.69 -18.20 -0.77
C PHE A 373 23.40 -18.68 -1.41
N VAL A 374 22.26 -18.47 -0.74
CA VAL A 374 20.95 -18.70 -1.36
C VAL A 374 20.71 -17.69 -2.49
N ARG A 375 21.06 -16.40 -2.28
CA ARG A 375 20.95 -15.34 -3.29
C ARG A 375 21.84 -15.56 -4.51
N LEU A 376 23.05 -16.06 -4.31
CA LEU A 376 23.98 -16.45 -5.37
C LEU A 376 23.56 -17.75 -6.05
N GLY A 377 22.48 -18.38 -5.58
CA GLY A 377 21.94 -19.59 -6.15
C GLY A 377 22.75 -20.84 -5.82
N LEU A 378 23.73 -20.79 -4.90
CA LEU A 378 24.54 -21.94 -4.51
C LEU A 378 23.72 -23.01 -3.77
N LEU A 379 22.74 -22.55 -3.02
CA LEU A 379 21.84 -23.39 -2.24
C LEU A 379 20.41 -22.95 -2.50
N LYS A 380 19.52 -23.93 -2.60
CA LYS A 380 18.09 -23.72 -2.73
C LYS A 380 17.38 -24.27 -1.51
N ARG A 381 16.43 -23.50 -1.00
CA ARG A 381 15.54 -23.91 0.08
C ARG A 381 14.48 -24.87 -0.47
N THR A 382 14.36 -26.07 0.11
CA THR A 382 13.33 -27.04 -0.27
C THR A 382 12.05 -26.87 0.55
N LYS A 383 10.92 -27.28 -0.05
CA LYS A 383 9.65 -27.47 0.65
C LYS A 383 9.52 -28.94 1.08
N PRO A 384 8.88 -29.26 2.24
CA PRO A 384 8.24 -28.35 3.18
C PRO A 384 9.13 -27.94 4.39
N HIS A 385 10.31 -28.51 4.53
CA HIS A 385 11.11 -28.39 5.77
C HIS A 385 12.11 -27.23 5.79
N GLY A 386 12.32 -26.54 4.67
CA GLY A 386 13.30 -25.45 4.56
C GLY A 386 14.73 -25.95 4.59
N SER A 387 14.98 -27.19 4.13
CA SER A 387 16.34 -27.71 4.05
C SER A 387 17.09 -27.04 2.92
N LEU A 388 18.39 -26.85 3.09
CA LEU A 388 19.26 -26.29 2.05
C LEU A 388 19.82 -27.43 1.22
N VAL A 389 19.41 -27.46 -0.05
CA VAL A 389 19.89 -28.40 -1.07
C VAL A 389 20.81 -27.65 -2.02
N ILE A 390 21.88 -28.32 -2.40
CA ILE A 390 22.93 -27.83 -3.29
C ILE A 390 22.35 -27.78 -4.70
N THR A 391 22.58 -26.66 -5.38
CA THR A 391 22.23 -26.48 -6.80
C THR A 391 23.43 -26.80 -7.68
N ASP A 392 23.26 -26.75 -8.99
CA ASP A 392 24.38 -26.85 -9.94
C ASP A 392 25.46 -25.80 -9.65
N ALA A 393 25.07 -24.55 -9.34
CA ALA A 393 26.01 -23.50 -8.96
C ALA A 393 26.73 -23.80 -7.63
N GLY A 394 26.06 -24.46 -6.67
CA GLY A 394 26.71 -24.92 -5.45
C GLY A 394 27.67 -26.09 -5.68
N GLN A 395 27.36 -26.96 -6.63
CA GLN A 395 28.24 -28.04 -7.04
C GLN A 395 29.53 -27.49 -7.67
N GLU A 396 29.43 -26.48 -8.53
CA GLU A 396 30.60 -25.80 -9.08
C GLU A 396 31.55 -25.24 -8.00
N VAL A 397 31.01 -24.80 -6.86
CA VAL A 397 31.82 -24.34 -5.71
C VAL A 397 32.57 -25.50 -5.05
N LEU A 398 31.95 -26.68 -4.93
CA LEU A 398 32.64 -27.89 -4.49
C LEU A 398 33.76 -28.29 -5.46
N ASP A 399 33.58 -27.99 -6.74
CA ASP A 399 34.55 -28.26 -7.81
C ASP A 399 35.63 -27.16 -7.93
N GLY A 400 35.64 -26.19 -7.02
CA GLY A 400 36.69 -25.16 -6.89
C GLY A 400 36.37 -23.83 -7.56
N LYS A 401 35.14 -23.60 -8.04
CA LYS A 401 34.72 -22.29 -8.56
C LYS A 401 34.73 -21.24 -7.45
N GLU A 402 35.36 -20.11 -7.76
CA GLU A 402 35.42 -19.00 -6.81
C GLU A 402 34.05 -18.35 -6.58
N VAL A 403 33.76 -18.07 -5.32
CA VAL A 403 32.55 -17.37 -4.88
C VAL A 403 32.95 -16.00 -4.38
N PHE A 404 32.33 -15.00 -4.98
CA PHE A 404 32.54 -13.61 -4.64
C PHE A 404 31.25 -13.03 -4.08
N GLY A 405 31.34 -12.43 -2.89
CA GLY A 405 30.18 -11.86 -2.21
C GLY A 405 30.51 -10.60 -1.44
N LYS A 406 29.59 -10.19 -0.58
CA LYS A 406 29.70 -8.98 0.25
C LYS A 406 29.81 -9.45 1.69
N VAL A 407 30.81 -8.99 2.42
CA VAL A 407 30.87 -9.15 3.88
C VAL A 407 30.13 -7.99 4.55
N ALA A 408 29.40 -8.31 5.61
CA ALA A 408 28.53 -7.36 6.31
C ALA A 408 29.33 -6.14 6.84
N GLY A 409 29.07 -4.97 6.25
CA GLY A 409 28.93 -3.76 7.05
C GLY A 409 27.61 -3.83 7.81
N THR A 410 27.60 -3.41 9.08
CA THR A 410 26.43 -3.15 9.93
C THR A 410 25.12 -3.00 9.16
N PHE A 411 24.09 -3.75 9.57
CA PHE A 411 22.68 -3.63 9.16
C PHE A 411 22.44 -2.34 8.38
N ALA A 412 22.19 -2.47 7.07
CA ALA A 412 21.97 -1.35 6.19
C ALA A 412 20.99 -0.39 6.88
N LYS A 413 21.50 0.77 7.32
CA LYS A 413 20.68 1.89 7.76
C LYS A 413 19.64 2.05 6.65
N THR A 414 18.37 1.90 7.00
CA THR A 414 17.24 2.20 6.11
C THR A 414 17.57 3.52 5.44
N ALA A 415 17.89 3.46 4.15
CA ALA A 415 18.28 4.65 3.44
C ALA A 415 17.03 5.53 3.41
N ALA A 416 17.08 6.63 4.15
CA ALA A 416 16.04 7.63 4.18
C ALA A 416 15.82 8.13 2.75
N GLN A 417 14.81 7.59 2.07
CA GLN A 417 14.41 8.12 0.78
C GLN A 417 13.60 9.41 1.05
N ALA A 418 14.10 10.51 0.50
CA ALA A 418 13.52 11.86 0.47
C ALA A 418 12.52 12.13 1.61
N LYS A 419 13.02 12.20 2.86
CA LYS A 419 12.33 13.00 3.87
C LYS A 419 12.10 14.36 3.21
N VAL A 420 10.85 14.80 3.15
CA VAL A 420 10.58 16.23 2.97
C VAL A 420 11.43 16.92 4.02
N GLU A 421 12.34 17.79 3.62
CA GLU A 421 13.22 18.46 4.57
C GLU A 421 12.36 19.47 5.33
N TYR A 422 12.07 19.15 6.60
CA TYR A 422 11.23 19.96 7.48
C TYR A 422 11.96 20.21 8.80
N ASP A 423 11.63 21.33 9.44
CA ASP A 423 12.17 21.65 10.75
C ASP A 423 11.57 20.72 11.81
N ASN A 424 12.39 19.85 12.40
CA ASN A 424 11.96 18.88 13.41
C ASN A 424 11.49 19.55 14.70
N ALA A 425 12.09 20.67 15.11
CA ALA A 425 11.73 21.35 16.34
C ALA A 425 10.37 22.06 16.19
N LEU A 426 10.13 22.71 15.05
CA LEU A 426 8.80 23.24 14.73
C LEU A 426 7.77 22.11 14.60
N PHE A 427 8.09 21.01 13.91
CA PHE A 427 7.19 19.87 13.81
C PHE A 427 6.76 19.34 15.19
N GLU A 428 7.71 19.16 16.11
CA GLU A 428 7.41 18.71 17.48
C GLU A 428 6.55 19.75 18.23
N LYS A 429 6.83 21.05 18.11
CA LYS A 429 6.02 22.13 18.71
C LYS A 429 4.58 22.10 18.19
N LEU A 430 4.40 21.92 16.88
CA LEU A 430 3.08 21.80 16.26
C LEU A 430 2.37 20.49 16.61
N ARG A 431 3.12 19.40 16.81
CA ARG A 431 2.57 18.10 17.25
C ARG A 431 2.01 18.20 18.66
N VAL A 432 2.73 18.85 19.57
CA VAL A 432 2.28 19.11 20.95
C VAL A 432 1.02 19.98 20.94
N LEU A 433 1.04 21.11 20.24
CA LEU A 433 -0.13 21.99 20.10
C LEU A 433 -1.36 21.25 19.54
N ARG A 434 -1.16 20.42 18.51
CA ARG A 434 -2.22 19.57 17.95
C ARG A 434 -2.79 18.63 19.01
N GLY A 435 -1.94 18.01 19.81
CA GLY A 435 -2.34 17.10 20.89
C GLY A 435 -3.19 17.79 21.95
N GLU A 436 -2.82 19.02 22.34
CA GLU A 436 -3.58 19.83 23.30
C GLU A 436 -4.98 20.17 22.78
N LEU A 437 -5.07 20.68 21.54
CA LEU A 437 -6.35 21.02 20.90
C LEU A 437 -7.24 19.79 20.69
N ALA A 438 -6.64 18.66 20.31
CA ALA A 438 -7.34 17.39 20.14
C ALA A 438 -7.91 16.88 21.48
N SER A 439 -7.15 17.01 22.56
CA SER A 439 -7.56 16.64 23.91
C SER A 439 -8.72 17.51 24.41
N GLN A 440 -8.65 18.83 24.21
CA GLN A 440 -9.73 19.77 24.55
C GLN A 440 -11.05 19.43 23.86
N LYS A 441 -10.98 18.95 22.60
CA LYS A 441 -12.15 18.56 21.82
C LYS A 441 -12.54 17.08 21.97
N ASN A 442 -11.79 16.30 22.74
CA ASN A 442 -11.94 14.85 22.87
C ASN A 442 -12.04 14.15 21.50
N VAL A 443 -11.17 14.55 20.57
CA VAL A 443 -11.04 13.93 19.24
C VAL A 443 -9.59 13.45 19.01
N PRO A 444 -9.35 12.45 18.16
CA PRO A 444 -7.99 12.02 17.84
C PRO A 444 -7.15 13.13 17.18
N PRO A 445 -5.83 13.22 17.42
CA PRO A 445 -4.98 14.30 16.89
C PRO A 445 -5.05 14.50 15.38
N TYR A 446 -5.06 13.40 14.61
CA TYR A 446 -5.10 13.44 13.15
C TYR A 446 -6.40 14.04 12.57
N VAL A 447 -7.47 14.16 13.36
CA VAL A 447 -8.71 14.84 12.96
C VAL A 447 -8.48 16.34 12.81
N ILE A 448 -7.70 16.93 13.73
CA ILE A 448 -7.29 18.34 13.68
C ILE A 448 -6.42 18.56 12.44
N PHE A 449 -5.24 17.93 12.40
CA PHE A 449 -4.35 17.91 11.24
C PHE A 449 -3.58 16.60 11.16
N GLN A 450 -3.43 16.05 9.95
CA GLN A 450 -2.58 14.88 9.72
C GLN A 450 -1.10 15.25 9.89
N ASP A 451 -0.23 14.29 10.20
CA ASP A 451 1.22 14.55 10.31
C ASP A 451 1.78 15.16 9.02
N ARG A 452 1.29 14.73 7.84
CA ARG A 452 1.67 15.32 6.55
C ARG A 452 1.41 16.83 6.49
N THR A 453 0.30 17.29 7.06
CA THR A 453 -0.02 18.71 7.15
C THR A 453 0.99 19.43 8.05
N LEU A 454 1.33 18.86 9.22
CA LEU A 454 2.32 19.45 10.12
C LEU A 454 3.72 19.49 9.51
N VAL A 455 4.11 18.44 8.79
CA VAL A 455 5.37 18.38 8.03
C VAL A 455 5.41 19.51 7.00
N GLU A 456 4.34 19.72 6.23
CA GLU A 456 4.29 20.83 5.28
C GLU A 456 4.32 22.20 5.98
N MET A 457 3.62 22.38 7.11
CA MET A 457 3.72 23.62 7.89
C MET A 457 5.17 23.87 8.37
N ALA A 458 5.86 22.82 8.82
CA ALA A 458 7.26 22.88 9.25
C ALA A 458 8.27 22.97 8.10
N SER A 459 7.82 22.82 6.85
CA SER A 459 8.65 23.00 5.64
C SER A 459 8.49 24.39 5.03
N TYR A 460 7.25 24.90 5.04
CA TYR A 460 6.86 26.13 4.34
C TYR A 460 6.67 27.33 5.26
N PHE A 461 6.58 27.14 6.58
CA PHE A 461 6.50 28.22 7.57
C PHE A 461 5.40 29.26 7.25
N PRO A 462 4.12 28.86 7.09
CA PRO A 462 3.05 29.78 6.71
C PRO A 462 2.84 30.87 7.77
N HIS A 463 2.82 32.13 7.33
CA HIS A 463 2.61 33.28 8.23
C HIS A 463 1.22 33.91 8.08
N THR A 464 0.48 33.57 7.03
CA THR A 464 -0.88 34.10 6.81
C THR A 464 -1.90 32.98 6.63
N GLU A 465 -3.18 33.29 6.80
CA GLU A 465 -4.27 32.35 6.49
C GLU A 465 -4.25 31.90 5.02
N ALA A 466 -3.83 32.80 4.12
CA ALA A 466 -3.69 32.50 2.69
C ALA A 466 -2.59 31.45 2.45
N ASP A 467 -1.45 31.55 3.13
CA ASP A 467 -0.36 30.57 3.07
C ASP A 467 -0.82 29.23 3.67
N LEU A 468 -1.51 29.29 4.82
CA LEU A 468 -1.98 28.11 5.52
C LEU A 468 -2.99 27.31 4.68
N ARG A 469 -3.85 28.00 3.92
CA ARG A 469 -4.81 27.37 2.99
C ARG A 469 -4.14 26.61 1.83
N GLN A 470 -2.87 26.90 1.52
CA GLN A 470 -2.13 26.18 0.48
C GLN A 470 -1.51 24.87 0.97
N ILE A 471 -1.47 24.66 2.29
CA ILE A 471 -0.97 23.45 2.92
C ILE A 471 -1.94 22.28 2.69
N TYR A 472 -1.40 21.09 2.43
CA TYR A 472 -2.17 19.88 2.18
C TYR A 472 -3.13 19.56 3.33
N GLY A 473 -4.40 19.30 3.00
CA GLY A 473 -5.44 18.94 3.96
C GLY A 473 -6.02 20.11 4.75
N VAL A 474 -5.63 21.35 4.43
CA VAL A 474 -6.14 22.56 5.09
C VAL A 474 -7.21 23.25 4.23
N GLY A 475 -8.48 22.86 4.47
CA GLY A 475 -9.63 23.51 3.84
C GLY A 475 -10.07 24.79 4.57
N GLY A 476 -10.97 25.57 3.96
CA GLY A 476 -11.46 26.85 4.51
C GLY A 476 -11.94 26.77 5.97
N ARG A 477 -12.75 25.75 6.32
CA ARG A 477 -13.20 25.50 7.69
C ARG A 477 -12.03 25.33 8.69
N LYS A 478 -11.00 24.57 8.32
CA LYS A 478 -9.85 24.31 9.19
C LYS A 478 -8.97 25.55 9.39
N VAL A 479 -8.87 26.41 8.38
CA VAL A 479 -8.17 27.71 8.52
C VAL A 479 -8.87 28.56 9.55
N THR A 480 -10.18 28.75 9.42
CA THR A 480 -10.95 29.58 10.37
C THR A 480 -10.93 29.00 11.79
N GLU A 481 -11.04 27.68 11.92
CA GLU A 481 -11.14 27.02 13.21
C GLU A 481 -9.79 26.90 13.93
N TYR A 482 -8.72 26.53 13.22
CA TYR A 482 -7.42 26.20 13.82
C TYR A 482 -6.29 27.18 13.47
N GLY A 483 -6.45 28.01 12.42
CA GLY A 483 -5.44 28.97 12.01
C GLY A 483 -5.05 29.95 13.11
N LYS A 484 -6.03 30.38 13.92
CA LYS A 484 -5.81 31.23 15.10
C LYS A 484 -4.90 30.64 16.18
N HIS A 485 -4.70 29.33 16.19
CA HIS A 485 -3.80 28.65 17.14
C HIS A 485 -2.45 28.34 16.49
N PHE A 486 -2.46 27.83 15.25
CA PHE A 486 -1.24 27.37 14.58
C PHE A 486 -0.40 28.52 14.00
N LEU A 487 -1.01 29.57 13.44
CA LEU A 487 -0.26 30.68 12.85
C LEU A 487 0.59 31.43 13.88
N PRO A 488 0.07 31.83 15.07
CA PRO A 488 0.90 32.49 16.07
C PRO A 488 2.06 31.61 16.54
N ALA A 489 1.83 30.30 16.71
CA ALA A 489 2.88 29.36 17.12
C ALA A 489 4.01 29.24 16.08
N ILE A 490 3.67 29.23 14.78
CA ILE A 490 4.63 29.22 13.68
C ILE A 490 5.38 30.55 13.62
N GLN A 491 4.65 31.68 13.65
CA GLN A 491 5.24 33.02 13.59
C GLN A 491 6.22 33.26 14.75
N ALA A 492 5.84 32.91 15.98
CA ALA A 492 6.71 33.04 17.15
C ALA A 492 7.98 32.21 17.00
N TYR A 493 7.86 30.95 16.55
CA TYR A 493 9.03 30.10 16.30
C TYR A 493 9.94 30.67 15.20
N CYS A 494 9.36 31.17 14.12
CA CYS A 494 10.10 31.80 13.02
C CYS A 494 10.83 33.07 13.47
N GLN A 495 10.21 33.89 14.32
CA GLN A 495 10.83 35.08 14.90
C GLN A 495 11.98 34.72 15.84
N GLU A 496 11.79 33.72 16.71
CA GLU A 496 12.82 33.23 17.65
C GLU A 496 14.07 32.67 16.94
N ASN A 497 13.90 32.10 15.75
CA ASN A 497 14.97 31.38 15.03
C ASN A 497 15.43 32.10 13.73
N ASP A 498 14.99 33.33 13.50
CA ASP A 498 15.24 34.13 12.27
C ASP A 498 14.91 33.37 10.96
N ILE A 499 13.79 32.63 10.97
CA ILE A 499 13.33 31.85 9.82
C ILE A 499 12.30 32.65 9.03
N LYS A 500 12.56 32.85 7.73
CA LYS A 500 11.60 33.49 6.82
C LYS A 500 10.57 32.50 6.30
N SER A 501 9.33 32.95 6.12
CA SER A 501 8.28 32.18 5.47
C SER A 501 8.71 31.75 4.07
N ARG A 502 8.41 30.50 3.73
CA ARG A 502 8.65 29.90 2.43
C ARG A 502 7.28 29.55 1.82
N PRO A 503 6.54 30.52 1.28
CA PRO A 503 5.21 30.26 0.75
C PRO A 503 5.29 29.12 -0.25
N LYS A 504 4.42 28.12 -0.06
CA LYS A 504 4.34 26.96 -0.93
C LYS A 504 3.97 27.45 -2.32
N GLN A 505 4.96 27.65 -3.18
CA GLN A 505 4.68 28.01 -4.56
C GLN A 505 3.74 26.93 -5.09
N LYS A 506 2.54 27.32 -5.56
CA LYS A 506 1.71 26.42 -6.39
C LYS A 506 2.71 25.76 -7.32
N PRO A 507 2.73 24.41 -7.47
CA PRO A 507 3.57 23.81 -8.50
C PRO A 507 3.23 24.61 -9.74
N ARG A 508 4.19 25.41 -10.26
CA ARG A 508 4.01 26.24 -11.45
C ARG A 508 3.29 25.33 -12.38
N ALA A 509 1.99 25.58 -12.65
CA ALA A 509 1.10 24.60 -13.29
C ALA A 509 1.93 24.01 -14.39
N ARG A 510 2.41 22.74 -14.18
CA ARG A 510 3.71 22.25 -14.71
C ARG A 510 3.90 23.00 -15.97
N LYS A 511 4.82 24.00 -16.04
CA LYS A 511 5.01 24.79 -17.28
C LYS A 511 5.05 23.68 -18.29
N ARG A 512 3.96 23.49 -19.05
CA ARG A 512 3.87 22.31 -19.89
C ARG A 512 5.14 22.55 -20.68
N LEU A 513 6.10 21.63 -20.63
CA LEU A 513 7.06 21.60 -21.72
C LEU A 513 6.12 21.72 -22.89
N SER A 514 6.19 22.88 -23.56
CA SER A 514 5.34 23.18 -24.68
C SER A 514 5.83 22.12 -25.63
N SER A 515 5.20 20.95 -25.54
CA SER A 515 5.45 19.87 -26.44
C SER A 515 5.00 20.55 -27.70
N LYS A 516 5.96 20.85 -28.57
CA LYS A 516 5.71 21.44 -29.89
C LYS A 516 4.69 20.59 -30.68
N THR A 517 4.27 19.44 -30.14
CA THR A 517 3.24 18.51 -30.58
C THR A 517 1.80 18.81 -30.11
N GLY A 518 1.57 19.69 -29.13
CA GLY A 518 0.21 19.97 -28.62
C GLY A 518 -0.67 20.79 -29.57
N ARG A 519 -0.05 21.59 -30.45
CA ARG A 519 -0.72 22.30 -31.55
C ARG A 519 -1.02 21.33 -32.70
N GLN A 520 -0.05 20.47 -33.04
CA GLN A 520 -0.21 19.41 -34.05
C GLN A 520 -1.34 18.42 -33.74
N ARG A 521 -1.63 18.11 -32.46
CA ARG A 521 -2.67 17.11 -32.12
C ARG A 521 -4.09 17.65 -32.25
N SER A 522 -4.38 18.86 -31.76
CA SER A 522 -5.71 19.49 -31.97
C SER A 522 -5.92 19.86 -33.43
N GLU A 523 -4.83 20.19 -34.14
CA GLU A 523 -4.80 20.41 -35.58
C GLU A 523 -5.12 19.13 -36.36
N TYR A 524 -4.44 18.03 -36.08
CA TYR A 524 -4.74 16.73 -36.67
C TYR A 524 -6.19 16.28 -36.39
N VAL A 525 -6.65 16.41 -35.15
CA VAL A 525 -8.06 16.09 -34.81
C VAL A 525 -9.02 16.94 -35.64
N TRP A 526 -8.75 18.24 -35.78
CA TRP A 526 -9.59 19.14 -36.57
C TRP A 526 -9.54 18.80 -38.07
N GLU A 527 -8.37 18.50 -38.64
CA GLU A 527 -8.21 18.10 -40.04
C GLU A 527 -8.95 16.79 -40.35
N GLN A 528 -8.76 15.77 -39.51
CA GLN A 528 -9.46 14.48 -39.67
C GLN A 528 -10.98 14.63 -39.52
N PHE A 529 -11.41 15.52 -38.62
CA PHE A 529 -12.82 15.83 -38.42
C PHE A 529 -13.42 16.56 -39.63
N GLN A 530 -12.72 17.55 -40.20
CA GLN A 530 -13.11 18.23 -41.44
C GLN A 530 -13.10 17.29 -42.65
N ALA A 531 -12.22 16.29 -42.66
CA ALA A 531 -12.20 15.22 -43.67
C ALA A 531 -13.36 14.21 -43.53
N GLY A 532 -14.25 14.37 -42.54
CA GLY A 532 -15.48 13.60 -42.39
C GLY A 532 -15.35 12.33 -41.54
N LYS A 533 -14.23 12.11 -40.83
CA LYS A 533 -14.11 11.01 -39.86
C LYS A 533 -14.95 11.27 -38.61
N SER A 534 -15.53 10.22 -38.04
CA SER A 534 -16.27 10.32 -36.79
C SER A 534 -15.34 10.47 -35.59
N ILE A 535 -15.85 11.00 -34.47
CA ILE A 535 -15.08 11.08 -33.21
C ILE A 535 -14.59 9.72 -32.76
N ASP A 536 -15.40 8.68 -32.90
CA ASP A 536 -15.03 7.33 -32.48
C ASP A 536 -13.87 6.78 -33.34
N GLN A 537 -13.86 7.06 -34.64
CA GLN A 537 -12.76 6.72 -35.54
C GLN A 537 -11.48 7.50 -35.22
N ILE A 538 -11.59 8.81 -34.97
CA ILE A 538 -10.43 9.64 -34.58
C ILE A 538 -9.89 9.22 -33.21
N ALA A 539 -10.78 8.82 -32.29
CA ALA A 539 -10.42 8.31 -30.97
C ALA A 539 -9.66 6.97 -31.08
N GLU A 540 -10.13 6.06 -31.94
CA GLU A 540 -9.48 4.78 -32.21
C GLU A 540 -8.12 4.97 -32.90
N ASP A 541 -8.04 5.77 -33.95
CA ASP A 541 -6.81 6.09 -34.70
C ASP A 541 -5.71 6.69 -33.79
N MET A 542 -6.11 7.45 -32.77
CA MET A 542 -5.20 8.14 -31.86
C MET A 542 -5.00 7.43 -30.50
N GLY A 543 -5.71 6.32 -30.25
CA GLY A 543 -5.68 5.63 -28.96
C GLY A 543 -6.23 6.46 -27.79
N PHE A 544 -7.21 7.32 -28.04
CA PHE A 544 -7.84 8.19 -27.05
C PHE A 544 -9.30 7.81 -26.77
N LYS A 545 -9.88 8.39 -25.72
CA LYS A 545 -11.33 8.30 -25.46
C LYS A 545 -12.08 9.35 -26.31
N PRO A 546 -13.32 9.09 -26.75
CA PRO A 546 -14.16 10.08 -27.47
C PRO A 546 -14.24 11.45 -26.79
N SER A 547 -14.33 11.47 -25.45
CA SER A 547 -14.33 12.70 -24.64
C SER A 547 -13.04 13.53 -24.75
N THR A 548 -11.91 12.89 -25.06
CA THR A 548 -10.62 13.57 -25.31
C THR A 548 -10.61 14.23 -26.69
N ILE A 549 -11.24 13.61 -27.69
CA ILE A 549 -11.42 14.18 -29.03
C ILE A 549 -12.37 15.39 -28.98
N LEU A 550 -13.46 15.30 -28.22
CA LEU A 550 -14.35 16.45 -27.95
C LEU A 550 -13.58 17.62 -27.32
N GLY A 551 -12.71 17.35 -26.34
CA GLY A 551 -11.85 18.38 -25.76
C GLY A 551 -10.86 19.00 -26.76
N HIS A 552 -10.36 18.22 -27.73
CA HIS A 552 -9.52 18.74 -28.81
C HIS A 552 -10.29 19.61 -29.80
N LEU A 553 -11.52 19.24 -30.16
CA LEU A 553 -12.39 20.04 -31.04
C LEU A 553 -12.83 21.34 -30.37
N GLN A 554 -13.19 21.31 -29.07
CA GLN A 554 -13.53 22.50 -28.30
C GLN A 554 -12.35 23.48 -28.23
N LYS A 555 -11.13 22.95 -28.06
CA LYS A 555 -9.91 23.75 -28.13
C LYS A 555 -9.70 24.34 -29.52
N SER A 556 -9.91 23.57 -30.59
CA SER A 556 -9.81 24.09 -31.97
C SER A 556 -10.82 25.21 -32.25
N LEU A 557 -12.03 25.12 -31.68
CA LEU A 557 -13.03 26.19 -31.73
C LEU A 557 -12.57 27.44 -30.99
N SER A 558 -12.03 27.27 -29.77
CA SER A 558 -11.47 28.36 -28.96
C SER A 558 -10.24 29.02 -29.62
N ASP A 559 -9.48 28.25 -30.42
CA ASP A 559 -8.34 28.71 -31.21
C ASP A 559 -8.80 29.38 -32.54
N GLY A 560 -10.11 29.59 -32.75
CA GLY A 560 -10.68 30.31 -33.89
C GLY A 560 -10.83 29.49 -35.17
N ARG A 561 -10.72 28.16 -35.11
CA ARG A 561 -10.89 27.30 -36.29
C ARG A 561 -12.36 27.02 -36.56
N GLU A 562 -12.74 27.12 -37.82
CA GLU A 562 -14.11 26.86 -38.25
C GLU A 562 -14.46 25.37 -38.13
N ILE A 563 -15.62 25.07 -37.53
CA ILE A 563 -16.21 23.74 -37.45
C ILE A 563 -17.66 23.89 -37.92
N LYS A 564 -18.13 23.09 -38.90
CA LYS A 564 -19.51 23.22 -39.37
C LYS A 564 -20.48 22.59 -38.35
N ALA A 565 -21.49 23.35 -37.93
CA ALA A 565 -22.52 22.88 -36.99
C ALA A 565 -23.23 21.61 -37.48
N GLU A 566 -23.41 21.43 -38.79
CA GLU A 566 -24.00 20.22 -39.36
C GLU A 566 -23.23 18.94 -39.04
N TYR A 567 -21.89 19.00 -38.95
CA TYR A 567 -21.09 17.83 -38.58
C TYR A 567 -21.26 17.50 -37.11
N LEU A 568 -21.28 18.51 -36.24
CA LEU A 568 -21.55 18.33 -34.81
C LEU A 568 -22.97 17.79 -34.55
N LYS A 569 -23.97 18.26 -35.30
CA LYS A 569 -25.36 17.78 -35.20
C LYS A 569 -25.51 16.32 -35.60
N ARG A 570 -24.76 15.85 -36.61
CA ARG A 570 -24.75 14.43 -37.02
C ARG A 570 -24.17 13.49 -35.97
N MET A 571 -23.47 14.02 -34.95
CA MET A 571 -22.84 13.24 -33.89
C MET A 571 -23.70 13.12 -32.63
N SER A 572 -24.72 13.97 -32.51
CA SER A 572 -25.66 13.92 -31.39
C SER A 572 -26.40 12.59 -31.42
N LYS A 573 -26.32 11.82 -30.33
CA LYS A 573 -27.10 10.58 -30.17
C LYS A 573 -28.51 10.86 -29.66
N ILE A 574 -28.79 12.10 -29.30
CA ILE A 574 -30.11 12.55 -28.83
C ILE A 574 -30.94 13.14 -29.97
N SER A 575 -32.26 13.11 -29.79
CA SER A 575 -33.22 13.64 -30.78
C SER A 575 -33.06 15.15 -30.95
N ALA A 576 -33.50 15.71 -32.09
CA ALA A 576 -33.49 17.16 -32.30
C ALA A 576 -34.33 17.91 -31.25
N LYS A 577 -35.38 17.27 -30.71
CA LYS A 577 -36.21 17.79 -29.63
C LYS A 577 -35.43 17.87 -28.31
N ASP A 578 -34.65 16.85 -27.98
CA ASP A 578 -33.81 16.84 -26.79
C ASP A 578 -32.62 17.80 -26.91
N GLY A 579 -32.07 17.95 -28.11
CA GLY A 579 -31.09 18.98 -28.40
C GLY A 579 -31.60 20.39 -28.14
N GLN A 580 -32.84 20.70 -28.57
CA GLN A 580 -33.48 21.98 -28.24
C GLN A 580 -33.71 22.17 -26.73
N ARG A 581 -33.98 21.09 -25.97
CA ARG A 581 -34.04 21.16 -24.49
C ARG A 581 -32.70 21.57 -23.90
N VAL A 582 -31.58 21.05 -24.43
CA VAL A 582 -30.24 21.45 -23.99
C VAL A 582 -29.98 22.93 -24.26
N ILE A 583 -30.34 23.41 -25.46
CA ILE A 583 -30.20 24.83 -25.82
C ILE A 583 -31.00 25.72 -24.87
N ALA A 584 -32.28 25.40 -24.65
CA ALA A 584 -33.15 26.15 -23.74
C ALA A 584 -32.59 26.18 -22.30
N ALA A 585 -32.03 25.06 -21.82
CA ALA A 585 -31.41 25.00 -20.49
C ALA A 585 -30.18 25.91 -20.38
N PHE A 586 -29.38 26.05 -21.45
CA PHE A 586 -28.25 26.99 -21.50
C PHE A 586 -28.71 28.46 -21.58
N GLU A 587 -29.80 28.76 -22.29
CA GLU A 587 -30.38 30.10 -22.35
C GLU A 587 -30.96 30.53 -20.99
N GLU A 588 -31.58 29.61 -20.24
CA GLU A 588 -32.19 29.89 -18.94
C GLU A 588 -31.17 29.99 -17.79
N HIS A 589 -30.17 29.11 -17.75
CA HIS A 589 -29.24 29.00 -16.62
C HIS A 589 -27.84 29.53 -16.91
N GLY A 590 -27.56 29.92 -18.14
CA GLY A 590 -26.28 30.45 -18.59
C GLY A 590 -25.15 29.43 -18.68
N ASP A 591 -23.99 29.89 -19.14
CA ASP A 591 -22.82 29.07 -19.49
C ASP A 591 -21.96 28.59 -18.32
N GLY A 592 -22.53 28.57 -17.11
CA GLY A 592 -21.85 28.25 -15.86
C GLY A 592 -21.44 26.78 -15.70
N PHE A 593 -21.74 26.19 -14.54
CA PHE A 593 -21.38 24.80 -14.29
C PHE A 593 -22.28 23.85 -15.10
N LEU A 594 -21.68 22.93 -15.88
CA LEU A 594 -22.42 21.92 -16.64
C LEU A 594 -23.34 21.07 -15.77
N SER A 595 -23.04 20.94 -14.46
CA SER A 595 -23.91 20.26 -13.50
C SER A 595 -25.26 20.95 -13.33
N THR A 596 -25.33 22.27 -13.49
CA THR A 596 -26.57 23.04 -13.43
C THR A 596 -27.48 22.67 -14.62
N ILE A 597 -26.89 22.58 -15.82
CA ILE A 597 -27.59 22.20 -17.04
C ILE A 597 -28.02 20.72 -17.00
N PHE A 598 -27.14 19.85 -16.52
CA PHE A 598 -27.43 18.43 -16.33
C PHE A 598 -28.63 18.22 -15.38
N ASN A 599 -28.67 18.97 -14.28
CA ASN A 599 -29.78 18.92 -13.33
C ASN A 599 -31.08 19.51 -13.92
N ALA A 600 -30.99 20.61 -14.68
CA ALA A 600 -32.15 21.22 -15.36
C ALA A 600 -32.77 20.28 -16.41
N LEU A 601 -31.98 19.36 -16.96
CA LEU A 601 -32.42 18.33 -17.90
C LEU A 601 -32.85 17.03 -17.21
N ASN A 602 -33.08 17.05 -15.90
CA ASN A 602 -33.44 15.89 -15.07
C ASN A 602 -32.46 14.71 -15.21
N GLU A 603 -31.19 14.99 -15.48
CA GLU A 603 -30.13 13.97 -15.65
C GLU A 603 -30.35 13.00 -16.83
N GLU A 604 -31.33 13.27 -17.71
CA GLU A 604 -31.68 12.41 -18.86
C GLU A 604 -30.65 12.49 -20.00
N ILE A 605 -29.88 13.58 -20.07
CA ILE A 605 -28.94 13.87 -21.16
C ILE A 605 -27.51 13.85 -20.61
N SER A 606 -26.65 13.01 -21.18
CA SER A 606 -25.27 12.86 -20.71
C SER A 606 -24.44 14.14 -20.81
N TYR A 607 -23.45 14.30 -19.95
CA TYR A 607 -22.51 15.45 -19.98
C TYR A 607 -21.80 15.63 -21.33
N ASP A 608 -21.54 14.53 -22.05
CA ASP A 608 -20.87 14.61 -23.35
C ASP A 608 -21.82 15.14 -24.44
N GLU A 609 -23.11 14.79 -24.39
CA GLU A 609 -24.15 15.38 -25.25
C GLU A 609 -24.40 16.85 -24.91
N ILE A 610 -24.43 17.21 -23.62
CA ILE A 610 -24.56 18.61 -23.19
C ILE A 610 -23.38 19.45 -23.71
N LYS A 611 -22.14 18.94 -23.64
CA LYS A 611 -20.96 19.62 -24.19
C LYS A 611 -21.01 19.73 -25.71
N LEU A 612 -21.47 18.68 -26.40
CA LEU A 612 -21.60 18.68 -27.85
C LEU A 612 -22.61 19.75 -28.30
N TRP A 613 -23.77 19.82 -27.66
CA TRP A 613 -24.80 20.82 -27.96
C TRP A 613 -24.38 22.24 -27.58
N LYS A 614 -23.59 22.41 -26.52
CA LYS A 614 -22.92 23.69 -26.24
C LYS A 614 -22.00 24.13 -27.38
N MET A 615 -21.18 23.22 -27.92
CA MET A 615 -20.33 23.53 -29.07
C MET A 615 -21.14 23.87 -30.33
N ILE A 616 -22.28 23.20 -30.54
CA ILE A 616 -23.22 23.53 -31.63
C ILE A 616 -23.73 24.97 -31.46
N MET A 617 -24.15 25.36 -30.25
CA MET A 617 -24.59 26.73 -29.95
C MET A 617 -23.48 27.76 -30.18
N GLU A 618 -22.26 27.49 -29.74
CA GLU A 618 -21.09 28.37 -29.93
C GLU A 618 -20.78 28.58 -31.43
N VAL A 619 -20.87 27.52 -32.24
CA VAL A 619 -20.67 27.60 -33.70
C VAL A 619 -21.80 28.39 -34.39
N GLU A 620 -23.04 28.17 -33.99
CA GLU A 620 -24.20 28.84 -34.61
C GLU A 620 -24.34 30.30 -34.20
N SER A 621 -23.91 30.64 -32.98
CA SER A 621 -23.90 32.03 -32.49
C SER A 621 -22.80 32.86 -33.15
N ASN A 622 -21.66 32.27 -33.52
CA ASN A 622 -20.58 32.93 -34.26
C ASN A 622 -20.88 33.17 -35.75
N LYS A 623 -22.03 32.72 -36.26
CA LYS A 623 -22.51 32.98 -37.63
C LYS A 623 -23.55 34.11 -37.74
N LYS A 624 -24.07 34.60 -36.61
CA LYS A 624 -24.90 35.80 -36.52
C LYS A 624 -24.02 37.01 -36.21
#